data_AF-A0A503SU62-F1
#
_entry.id   AF-A0A503SU62-F1
#
_cell.length_a   1.000
_cell.length_b   1.000
_cell.length_c   1.000
_cell.angle_alpha   90.00
_cell.angle_beta   90.00
_cell.angle_gamma   90.00
#
_symmetry.space_group_name_H-M   'P 1'
#
loop_
_entity.id
_entity.type
_entity.pdbx_description
1 polymer ?
#
loop_
_entity_poly.entity_id
_entity_poly.type
_entity_poly.pdbx_seq_one_letter_code
_entity_poly.pdbx_strand_id
1 'polypeptide(L)'
;MRCLVINLDRSPARFSQVTAEFGRIGITFERVPAVDGLVQQFIEDISPDLSLVEIGCVLSHRACWQLVADGDDPYVGVFEDDIVFSETAGRLLAHENWIPADADIIKLETFFSKTVVSLRRAAPIMPGHELHRLHWLHCGSAGYIVSRQAAIDLLEATKSNNRAVDIVLFDTTSPPSSNRTIYQLSPALCAQARHFPDKAAEFPSEMEANRSAKHSERAKRKRKGPWTKIAVEVRRVWRQVFDLFRLRRGANIAFVYRGKRFRRPARQASLQAPQWP
;
A
#
# COMPACT_ATOMS: atom_id res chain seq x y z
N MET A 1 3.03 -18.83 5.93
CA MET A 1 2.86 -18.65 4.47
C MET A 1 4.17 -18.14 3.88
N ARG A 2 4.41 -18.27 2.57
CA ARG A 2 5.60 -17.70 1.92
C ARG A 2 5.54 -16.17 1.92
N CYS A 3 6.69 -15.53 2.15
CA CYS A 3 6.83 -14.08 2.20
C CYS A 3 8.02 -13.64 1.35
N LEU A 4 7.82 -12.66 0.47
CA LEU A 4 8.82 -12.06 -0.38
C LEU A 4 9.15 -10.65 0.13
N VAL A 5 10.43 -10.28 0.14
CA VAL A 5 10.90 -8.95 0.55
C VAL A 5 11.69 -8.31 -0.58
N ILE A 6 11.20 -7.17 -1.06
CA ILE A 6 11.84 -6.35 -2.09
C ILE A 6 12.93 -5.50 -1.45
N ASN A 7 14.17 -5.63 -1.93
CA ASN A 7 15.30 -4.84 -1.45
C ASN A 7 16.31 -4.55 -2.56
N LEU A 8 16.82 -3.32 -2.63
CA LEU A 8 17.88 -2.93 -3.58
C LEU A 8 19.22 -3.54 -3.17
N ASP A 9 20.00 -4.05 -4.12
CA ASP A 9 21.34 -4.61 -3.87
C ASP A 9 22.29 -3.57 -3.24
N ARG A 10 22.17 -2.31 -3.65
CA ARG A 10 22.93 -1.19 -3.07
C ARG A 10 22.49 -0.77 -1.66
N SER A 11 21.49 -1.42 -1.06
CA SER A 11 20.90 -1.04 0.23
C SER A 11 21.00 -2.16 1.30
N PRO A 12 22.22 -2.60 1.66
CA PRO A 12 22.42 -3.68 2.65
C PRO A 12 22.01 -3.27 4.08
N ALA A 13 22.06 -1.98 4.41
CA ALA A 13 21.59 -1.47 5.70
C ALA A 13 20.07 -1.68 5.86
N ARG A 14 19.28 -1.31 4.84
CA ARG A 14 17.83 -1.56 4.80
C ARG A 14 17.52 -3.05 4.85
N PHE A 15 18.31 -3.86 4.14
CA PHE A 15 18.17 -5.32 4.19
C PHE A 15 18.37 -5.89 5.60
N SER A 16 19.38 -5.39 6.33
CA SER A 16 19.66 -5.80 7.70
C SER A 16 18.51 -5.43 8.65
N GLN A 17 17.92 -4.25 8.47
CA GLN A 17 16.78 -3.79 9.27
C GLN A 17 15.52 -4.62 9.03
N VAL A 18 15.14 -4.87 7.77
CA VAL A 18 13.97 -5.73 7.48
C VAL A 18 14.20 -7.16 7.96
N THR A 19 15.44 -7.66 7.85
CA THR A 19 15.82 -8.97 8.41
C THR A 19 15.58 -9.02 9.93
N ALA A 20 15.98 -7.99 10.66
CA ALA A 20 15.73 -7.89 12.09
C ALA A 20 14.22 -7.78 12.42
N GLU A 21 13.43 -7.03 11.64
CA GLU A 21 11.98 -6.93 11.83
C GLU A 21 11.25 -8.26 11.59
N PHE A 22 11.62 -9.00 10.55
CA PHE A 22 11.09 -10.35 10.29
C PHE A 22 11.51 -11.35 11.38
N GLY A 23 12.77 -11.29 11.82
CA GLY A 23 13.27 -12.08 12.95
C GLY A 23 12.50 -11.79 14.24
N ARG A 24 12.18 -10.53 14.52
CA ARG A 24 11.41 -10.10 15.69
C ARG A 24 10.00 -10.71 15.73
N ILE A 25 9.38 -10.91 14.56
CA ILE A 25 8.04 -11.52 14.46
C ILE A 25 8.08 -13.03 14.22
N GLY A 26 9.27 -13.63 14.11
CA GLY A 26 9.46 -15.07 13.94
C GLY A 26 9.02 -15.60 12.56
N ILE A 27 9.15 -14.80 11.50
CA ILE A 27 8.77 -15.17 10.13
C ILE A 27 10.00 -15.15 9.23
N THR A 28 10.19 -16.21 8.45
CA THR A 28 11.20 -16.28 7.40
C THR A 28 10.67 -15.64 6.12
N PHE A 29 11.58 -15.13 5.28
CA PHE A 29 11.23 -14.55 3.99
C PHE A 29 12.29 -14.85 2.95
N GLU A 30 11.92 -14.65 1.69
CA GLU A 30 12.80 -14.76 0.53
C GLU A 30 13.08 -13.35 0.00
N ARG A 31 14.36 -13.03 -0.22
CA ARG A 31 14.76 -11.73 -0.75
C ARG A 31 14.54 -11.71 -2.26
N VAL A 32 13.84 -10.69 -2.75
CA VAL A 32 13.71 -10.39 -4.18
C VAL A 32 14.54 -9.14 -4.48
N PRO A 33 15.56 -9.23 -5.36
CA PRO A 33 16.32 -8.05 -5.79
C PRO A 33 15.40 -7.01 -6.41
N ALA A 34 15.41 -5.80 -5.85
CA ALA A 34 14.66 -4.68 -6.39
C ALA A 34 15.34 -4.13 -7.65
N VAL A 35 14.53 -3.69 -8.61
CA VAL A 35 15.01 -2.99 -9.80
C VAL A 35 15.37 -1.56 -9.43
N ASP A 36 16.64 -1.21 -9.62
CA ASP A 36 17.13 0.14 -9.43
C ASP A 36 16.74 1.01 -10.63
N GLY A 37 15.65 1.77 -10.46
CA GLY A 37 15.17 2.65 -11.52
C GLY A 37 16.13 3.77 -11.92
N LEU A 38 17.19 4.04 -11.13
CA LEU A 38 18.23 5.00 -11.51
C LEU A 38 19.21 4.43 -12.55
N VAL A 39 19.17 3.12 -12.81
CA VAL A 39 19.96 2.47 -13.85
C VAL A 39 19.14 2.48 -15.15
N GLN A 40 19.58 3.31 -16.11
CA GLN A 40 18.89 3.76 -17.32
C GLN A 40 18.42 2.67 -18.31
N GLN A 41 18.80 1.42 -18.11
CA GLN A 41 18.66 0.33 -19.09
C GLN A 41 17.22 -0.21 -19.29
N PHE A 42 16.22 0.35 -18.61
CA PHE A 42 14.83 -0.13 -18.68
C PHE A 42 13.84 0.91 -19.26
N ILE A 43 14.33 2.02 -19.82
CA ILE A 43 13.53 3.26 -20.03
C ILE A 43 12.79 3.33 -21.38
N GLU A 44 13.00 2.39 -22.30
CA GLU A 44 12.57 2.56 -23.71
C GLU A 44 11.04 2.57 -23.94
N ASP A 45 10.22 2.03 -23.02
CA ASP A 45 8.75 1.94 -23.17
C ASP A 45 7.93 2.66 -22.07
N ILE A 46 8.50 3.67 -21.42
CA ILE A 46 7.93 4.18 -20.16
C ILE A 46 7.04 5.42 -20.34
N SER A 47 5.91 5.40 -19.63
CA SER A 47 5.02 6.56 -19.45
C SER A 47 5.75 7.78 -18.86
N PRO A 48 5.62 8.99 -19.44
CA PRO A 48 6.25 10.21 -18.92
C PRO A 48 5.76 10.63 -17.52
N ASP A 49 4.71 9.98 -17.03
CA ASP A 49 4.07 10.34 -15.76
C ASP A 49 4.79 9.78 -14.53
N LEU A 50 5.56 8.69 -14.67
CA LEU A 50 6.27 8.07 -13.53
C LEU A 50 7.70 8.57 -13.38
N SER A 51 8.15 8.70 -12.13
CA SER A 51 9.57 8.88 -11.81
C SER A 51 10.34 7.57 -11.94
N LEU A 52 11.65 7.64 -12.16
CA LEU A 52 12.57 6.50 -12.15
C LEU A 52 12.39 5.59 -10.93
N VAL A 53 12.21 6.18 -9.75
CA VAL A 53 11.96 5.43 -8.51
C VAL A 53 10.62 4.67 -8.57
N GLU A 54 9.57 5.27 -9.12
CA GLU A 54 8.27 4.62 -9.28
C GLU A 54 8.31 3.48 -10.31
N ILE A 55 9.13 3.63 -11.35
CA ILE A 55 9.38 2.57 -12.33
C ILE A 55 10.10 1.40 -11.67
N GLY A 56 11.19 1.66 -10.96
CA GLY A 56 11.92 0.63 -10.21
C GLY A 56 11.01 -0.11 -9.23
N CYS A 57 10.14 0.63 -8.54
CA CYS A 57 9.10 0.06 -7.66
C CYS A 57 8.15 -0.87 -8.43
N VAL A 58 7.52 -0.40 -9.53
CA VAL A 58 6.61 -1.23 -10.34
C VAL A 58 7.29 -2.50 -10.85
N LEU A 59 8.51 -2.39 -11.39
CA LEU A 59 9.25 -3.53 -11.92
C LEU A 59 9.63 -4.54 -10.81
N SER A 60 9.97 -4.05 -9.61
CA SER A 60 10.26 -4.91 -8.46
C SER A 60 9.03 -5.69 -7.97
N HIS A 61 7.86 -5.04 -7.95
CA HIS A 61 6.61 -5.73 -7.61
C HIS A 61 6.19 -6.73 -8.70
N ARG A 62 6.41 -6.39 -9.99
CA ARG A 62 6.21 -7.34 -11.09
C ARG A 62 7.11 -8.58 -10.95
N ALA A 63 8.37 -8.44 -10.55
CA ALA A 63 9.24 -9.58 -10.26
C ALA A 63 8.66 -10.48 -9.16
N CYS A 64 8.10 -9.89 -8.09
CA CYS A 64 7.38 -10.66 -7.07
C CYS A 64 6.15 -11.36 -7.65
N TRP A 65 5.31 -10.67 -8.43
CA TRP A 65 4.12 -11.28 -9.03
C TRP A 65 4.47 -12.42 -9.98
N GLN A 66 5.59 -12.33 -10.70
CA GLN A 66 6.11 -13.43 -11.53
C GLN A 66 6.44 -14.65 -10.68
N LEU A 67 7.19 -14.48 -9.58
CA LEU A 67 7.52 -15.55 -8.63
C LEU A 67 6.28 -16.17 -7.95
N VAL A 68 5.20 -15.40 -7.80
CA VAL A 68 3.92 -15.89 -7.28
C VAL A 68 3.16 -16.67 -8.35
N ALA A 69 3.11 -16.16 -9.58
CA ALA A 69 2.43 -16.80 -10.71
C ALA A 69 3.09 -18.13 -11.10
N ASP A 70 4.42 -18.20 -11.04
CA ASP A 70 5.20 -19.40 -11.39
C ASP A 70 5.20 -20.46 -10.27
N GLY A 71 4.80 -20.08 -9.04
CA GLY A 71 4.70 -20.99 -7.91
C GLY A 71 3.30 -21.61 -7.74
N ASP A 72 3.17 -22.47 -6.73
CA ASP A 72 1.93 -23.18 -6.39
C ASP A 72 1.24 -22.65 -5.10
N ASP A 73 1.90 -21.74 -4.37
CA ASP A 73 1.31 -21.12 -3.18
C ASP A 73 0.03 -20.36 -3.56
N PRO A 74 -1.12 -20.62 -2.92
CA PRO A 74 -2.37 -19.92 -3.26
C PRO A 74 -2.29 -18.43 -2.89
N TYR A 75 -1.54 -18.11 -1.84
CA TYR A 75 -1.31 -16.75 -1.35
C TYR A 75 0.15 -16.53 -0.96
N VAL A 76 0.67 -15.34 -1.30
CA VAL A 76 2.03 -14.93 -0.92
C VAL A 76 2.00 -13.52 -0.35
N GLY A 77 2.71 -13.32 0.76
CA GLY A 77 2.98 -11.99 1.31
C GLY A 77 4.10 -11.29 0.54
N VAL A 78 3.88 -10.04 0.11
CA VAL A 78 4.88 -9.21 -0.55
C VAL A 78 5.12 -7.97 0.31
N PHE A 79 6.39 -7.68 0.60
CA PHE A 79 6.81 -6.59 1.46
C PHE A 79 7.96 -5.79 0.86
N GLU A 80 8.03 -4.50 1.19
CA GLU A 80 9.21 -3.66 0.97
C GLU A 80 10.17 -3.77 2.17
N ASP A 81 11.43 -3.38 2.00
CA ASP A 81 12.46 -3.43 3.05
C ASP A 81 12.37 -2.29 4.10
N ASP A 82 11.41 -1.37 3.95
CA ASP A 82 11.21 -0.25 4.86
C ASP A 82 10.02 -0.44 5.81
N ILE A 83 9.67 -1.69 6.12
CA ILE A 83 8.52 -1.99 6.97
C ILE A 83 8.84 -1.99 8.47
N VAL A 84 7.82 -1.66 9.26
CA VAL A 84 7.76 -1.89 10.70
C VAL A 84 6.50 -2.69 10.98
N PHE A 85 6.65 -3.85 11.62
CA PHE A 85 5.52 -4.71 11.96
C PHE A 85 4.88 -4.36 13.31
N SER A 86 3.60 -4.66 13.43
CA SER A 86 2.93 -4.80 14.72
C SER A 86 3.44 -6.04 15.47
N GLU A 87 3.10 -6.18 16.74
CA GLU A 87 3.45 -7.35 17.55
C GLU A 87 2.70 -8.63 17.13
N THR A 88 1.54 -8.48 16.49
CA THR A 88 0.67 -9.59 16.07
C THR A 88 0.97 -10.11 14.66
N ALA A 89 1.88 -9.48 13.92
CA ALA A 89 2.19 -9.82 12.53
C ALA A 89 2.62 -11.28 12.35
N GLY A 90 3.48 -11.79 13.24
CA GLY A 90 3.94 -13.18 13.17
C GLY A 90 2.80 -14.19 13.20
N ARG A 91 1.76 -13.94 14.02
CA ARG A 91 0.60 -14.85 14.12
C ARG A 91 -0.19 -14.93 12.82
N LEU A 92 -0.38 -13.79 12.13
CA LEU A 92 -1.13 -13.75 10.88
C LEU A 92 -0.32 -14.20 9.67
N LEU A 93 1.00 -14.04 9.68
CA LEU A 93 1.87 -14.46 8.57
C LEU A 93 2.31 -15.93 8.69
N ALA A 94 2.14 -16.56 9.86
CA ALA A 94 2.47 -17.97 10.04
C ALA A 94 1.66 -18.89 9.10
N HIS A 95 0.38 -18.60 8.86
CA HIS A 95 -0.51 -19.43 8.04
C HIS A 95 -1.56 -18.59 7.31
N GLU A 96 -2.15 -19.16 6.27
CA GLU A 96 -3.12 -18.49 5.39
C GLU A 96 -4.59 -18.82 5.68
N ASN A 97 -4.87 -19.72 6.64
CA ASN A 97 -6.24 -20.22 6.93
C ASN A 97 -7.29 -19.15 7.27
N TRP A 98 -6.86 -17.93 7.60
CA TRP A 98 -7.76 -16.82 7.91
C TRP A 98 -8.14 -15.99 6.68
N ILE A 99 -7.46 -16.19 5.55
CA ILE A 99 -7.69 -15.46 4.31
C ILE A 99 -9.03 -15.90 3.73
N PRO A 100 -9.96 -14.96 3.45
CA PRO A 100 -11.20 -15.29 2.76
C PRO A 100 -10.92 -15.91 1.40
N ALA A 101 -11.64 -16.97 1.04
CA ALA A 101 -11.46 -17.67 -0.24
C ALA A 101 -11.71 -16.79 -1.47
N ASP A 102 -12.47 -15.70 -1.31
CA ASP A 102 -12.71 -14.72 -2.36
C ASP A 102 -11.66 -13.61 -2.43
N ALA A 103 -10.65 -13.62 -1.56
CA ALA A 103 -9.61 -12.59 -1.49
C ALA A 103 -8.68 -12.65 -2.71
N ASP A 104 -8.62 -11.56 -3.47
CA ASP A 104 -7.57 -11.36 -4.47
C ASP A 104 -6.33 -10.71 -3.83
N ILE A 105 -6.56 -9.67 -3.03
CA ILE A 105 -5.50 -8.91 -2.36
C ILE A 105 -5.96 -8.55 -0.95
N ILE A 106 -5.08 -8.70 0.03
CA ILE A 106 -5.28 -8.17 1.38
C ILE A 106 -4.19 -7.15 1.65
N LYS A 107 -4.58 -5.88 1.81
CA LYS A 107 -3.67 -4.82 2.22
C LYS A 107 -3.37 -4.95 3.72
N LEU A 108 -2.08 -5.12 4.03
CA LEU A 108 -1.57 -5.24 5.39
C LEU A 108 -1.05 -3.91 5.94
N GLU A 109 -0.62 -3.02 5.04
CA GLU A 109 -0.07 -1.72 5.38
C GLU A 109 -1.16 -0.68 5.76
N THR A 110 -0.79 0.27 6.62
CA THR A 110 -1.37 1.60 6.58
C THR A 110 -0.34 2.68 6.25
N PHE A 111 -0.74 3.56 5.33
CA PHE A 111 -0.02 4.79 5.00
C PHE A 111 -0.50 5.99 5.82
N PHE A 112 -1.43 5.74 6.75
CA PHE A 112 -2.13 6.75 7.54
C PHE A 112 -2.86 7.82 6.70
N SER A 113 -3.19 7.51 5.45
CA SER A 113 -4.09 8.29 4.62
C SER A 113 -5.52 7.79 4.79
N LYS A 114 -6.49 8.68 4.55
CA LYS A 114 -7.90 8.30 4.57
C LYS A 114 -8.22 7.41 3.37
N THR A 115 -9.00 6.38 3.60
CA THR A 115 -9.60 5.54 2.56
C THR A 115 -11.08 5.27 2.86
N VAL A 116 -11.77 4.51 2.02
CA VAL A 116 -13.16 4.09 2.21
C VAL A 116 -13.20 2.57 2.28
N VAL A 117 -13.80 2.05 3.35
CA VAL A 117 -13.96 0.61 3.57
C VAL A 117 -15.41 0.25 3.85
N SER A 118 -15.76 -1.03 3.73
CA SER A 118 -17.08 -1.51 4.17
C SER A 118 -17.28 -1.29 5.67
N LEU A 119 -18.49 -0.91 6.05
CA LEU A 119 -18.94 -0.83 7.43
C LEU A 119 -19.04 -2.24 8.03
N ARG A 120 -19.52 -3.21 7.24
CA ARG A 120 -19.57 -4.62 7.62
C ARG A 120 -18.17 -5.23 7.57
N ARG A 121 -17.89 -6.08 8.55
CA ARG A 121 -16.71 -6.96 8.58
C ARG A 121 -16.96 -8.12 7.62
N ALA A 122 -15.93 -8.54 6.89
CA ALA A 122 -16.02 -9.71 6.03
C ALA A 122 -16.06 -11.00 6.84
N ALA A 123 -15.14 -11.12 7.80
CA ALA A 123 -15.10 -12.18 8.81
C ALA A 123 -14.18 -11.75 9.98
N PRO A 124 -14.42 -12.24 11.21
CA PRO A 124 -13.42 -12.18 12.27
C PRO A 124 -12.27 -13.14 11.96
N ILE A 125 -11.04 -12.61 11.90
CA ILE A 125 -9.83 -13.40 11.64
C ILE A 125 -9.25 -13.98 12.94
N MET A 126 -9.02 -13.09 13.90
CA MET A 126 -8.40 -13.34 15.20
C MET A 126 -8.88 -12.22 16.14
N PRO A 127 -8.90 -12.40 17.48
CA PRO A 127 -9.26 -11.32 18.39
C PRO A 127 -8.55 -10.00 18.07
N GLY A 128 -9.34 -8.95 17.85
CA GLY A 128 -8.85 -7.60 17.56
C GLY A 128 -8.42 -7.33 16.11
N HIS A 129 -8.57 -8.28 15.18
CA HIS A 129 -8.25 -8.08 13.75
C HIS A 129 -9.47 -8.35 12.86
N GLU A 130 -9.75 -7.41 11.97
CA GLU A 130 -10.92 -7.40 11.10
C GLU A 130 -10.53 -7.11 9.65
N LEU A 131 -11.22 -7.77 8.71
CA LEU A 131 -11.18 -7.41 7.29
C LEU A 131 -12.38 -6.57 6.91
N HIS A 132 -12.11 -5.51 6.17
CA HIS A 132 -13.12 -4.70 5.52
C HIS A 132 -12.85 -4.66 4.02
N ARG A 133 -13.89 -4.74 3.18
CA ARG A 133 -13.74 -4.53 1.74
C ARG A 133 -13.24 -3.11 1.49
N LEU A 134 -12.22 -2.97 0.65
CA LEU A 134 -11.70 -1.69 0.21
C LEU A 134 -12.60 -1.15 -0.91
N HIS A 135 -12.96 0.13 -0.85
CA HIS A 135 -13.85 0.79 -1.81
C HIS A 135 -13.30 2.12 -2.33
N TRP A 136 -12.08 2.47 -1.94
CA TRP A 136 -11.35 3.62 -2.46
C TRP A 136 -9.85 3.41 -2.36
N LEU A 137 -9.08 4.21 -3.10
CA LEU A 137 -7.61 4.24 -3.00
C LEU A 137 -7.13 4.29 -1.54
N HIS A 138 -6.17 3.43 -1.22
CA HIS A 138 -5.36 3.54 -0.01
C HIS A 138 -3.90 3.45 -0.45
N CYS A 139 -3.19 4.58 -0.35
CA CYS A 139 -1.80 4.71 -0.81
C CYS A 139 -0.84 3.74 -0.12
N GLY A 140 0.33 3.52 -0.72
CA GLY A 140 1.38 2.64 -0.20
C GLY A 140 1.24 1.18 -0.65
N SER A 141 2.38 0.50 -0.76
CA SER A 141 2.50 -0.90 -1.21
C SER A 141 3.46 -1.71 -0.35
N ALA A 142 3.85 -1.19 0.83
CA ALA A 142 4.94 -1.74 1.62
C ALA A 142 4.64 -3.12 2.21
N GLY A 143 3.36 -3.50 2.28
CA GLY A 143 2.96 -4.84 2.71
C GLY A 143 1.54 -5.21 2.27
N TYR A 144 1.43 -6.32 1.55
CA TYR A 144 0.15 -6.92 1.17
C TYR A 144 0.29 -8.43 0.96
N ILE A 145 -0.84 -9.14 0.97
CA ILE A 145 -0.94 -10.52 0.50
C ILE A 145 -1.66 -10.50 -0.84
N VAL A 146 -1.21 -11.32 -1.79
CA VAL A 146 -1.80 -11.45 -3.12
C VAL A 146 -2.06 -12.91 -3.44
N SER A 147 -3.21 -13.20 -4.06
CA SER A 147 -3.51 -14.53 -4.58
C SER A 147 -2.69 -14.83 -5.84
N ARG A 148 -2.46 -16.11 -6.13
CA ARG A 148 -1.80 -16.52 -7.37
C ARG A 148 -2.50 -15.96 -8.62
N GLN A 149 -3.82 -16.05 -8.68
CA GLN A 149 -4.59 -15.53 -9.82
C GLN A 149 -4.46 -14.01 -9.94
N ALA A 150 -4.54 -13.28 -8.81
CA ALA A 150 -4.39 -11.83 -8.83
C ALA A 150 -2.99 -11.41 -9.30
N ALA A 151 -1.95 -12.15 -8.94
CA ALA A 151 -0.58 -11.90 -9.43
C ALA A 151 -0.48 -12.04 -10.96
N ILE A 152 -1.06 -13.09 -11.55
CA ILE A 152 -1.14 -13.29 -13.00
C ILE A 152 -1.84 -12.11 -13.68
N ASP A 153 -3.00 -11.71 -13.16
CA ASP A 153 -3.78 -10.61 -13.74
C ASP A 153 -3.06 -9.26 -13.60
N LEU A 154 -2.28 -9.07 -12.53
CA LEU A 154 -1.48 -7.86 -12.32
C LEU A 154 -0.31 -7.78 -13.30
N LEU A 155 0.34 -8.91 -13.63
CA LEU A 155 1.38 -8.97 -14.65
C LEU A 155 0.84 -8.55 -16.02
N GLU A 156 -0.34 -9.03 -16.38
CA GLU A 156 -1.01 -8.66 -17.64
C GLU A 156 -1.36 -7.16 -17.64
N ALA A 157 -2.00 -6.69 -16.57
CA ALA A 157 -2.46 -5.31 -16.48
C ALA A 157 -1.34 -4.26 -16.41
N THR A 158 -0.11 -4.67 -16.09
CA THR A 158 1.03 -3.77 -15.94
C THR A 158 2.09 -3.92 -17.02
N LYS A 159 1.79 -4.57 -18.16
CA LYS A 159 2.73 -4.68 -19.29
C LYS A 159 3.31 -3.33 -19.74
N SER A 160 2.51 -2.26 -19.71
CA SER A 160 2.92 -0.90 -20.09
C SER A 160 3.49 -0.04 -18.95
N ASN A 161 3.61 -0.58 -17.73
CA ASN A 161 4.26 0.06 -16.56
C ASN A 161 3.91 1.55 -16.33
N ASN A 162 2.68 1.97 -16.62
CA ASN A 162 2.34 3.41 -16.75
C ASN A 162 1.76 4.06 -15.48
N ARG A 163 1.59 3.31 -14.39
CA ARG A 163 0.98 3.77 -13.15
C ARG A 163 1.75 3.28 -11.93
N ALA A 164 1.76 4.09 -10.88
CA ALA A 164 2.35 3.71 -9.60
C ALA A 164 1.69 2.43 -9.05
N VAL A 165 2.49 1.58 -8.41
CA VAL A 165 2.05 0.24 -8.00
C VAL A 165 0.89 0.28 -6.99
N ASP A 166 0.88 1.25 -6.07
CA ASP A 166 -0.17 1.39 -5.07
C ASP A 166 -1.52 1.77 -5.71
N ILE A 167 -1.48 2.54 -6.80
CA ILE A 167 -2.66 2.84 -7.61
C ILE A 167 -3.14 1.57 -8.31
N VAL A 168 -2.25 0.80 -8.94
CA VAL A 168 -2.60 -0.47 -9.63
C VAL A 168 -3.23 -1.48 -8.67
N LEU A 169 -2.71 -1.57 -7.44
CA LEU A 169 -3.14 -2.53 -6.42
C LEU A 169 -4.43 -2.07 -5.70
N PHE A 170 -4.54 -0.79 -5.35
CA PHE A 170 -5.49 -0.34 -4.33
C PHE A 170 -6.47 0.74 -4.79
N ASP A 171 -6.38 1.26 -6.03
CA ASP A 171 -7.42 2.14 -6.57
C ASP A 171 -8.64 1.34 -7.06
N THR A 172 -9.56 1.03 -6.16
CA THR A 172 -10.76 0.24 -6.51
C THR A 172 -11.77 1.01 -7.39
N THR A 173 -11.46 2.24 -7.82
CA THR A 173 -12.33 3.07 -8.65
C THR A 173 -12.00 2.98 -10.14
N SER A 174 -10.86 2.37 -10.48
CA SER A 174 -10.42 2.21 -11.87
C SER A 174 -9.80 0.82 -12.09
N PRO A 175 -9.81 0.30 -13.33
CA PRO A 175 -9.05 -0.91 -13.65
C PRO A 175 -7.56 -0.70 -13.35
N PRO A 176 -6.81 -1.75 -12.98
CA PRO A 176 -7.26 -3.14 -12.97
C PRO A 176 -7.91 -3.56 -11.64
N SER A 177 -7.77 -2.78 -10.58
CA SER A 177 -8.25 -3.09 -9.22
C SER A 177 -9.77 -2.99 -9.04
N SER A 178 -10.50 -2.28 -9.91
CA SER A 178 -11.97 -2.12 -9.79
C SER A 178 -12.76 -3.43 -9.84
N ASN A 179 -12.21 -4.48 -10.47
CA ASN A 179 -12.86 -5.79 -10.60
C ASN A 179 -12.36 -6.81 -9.57
N ARG A 180 -11.52 -6.40 -8.62
CA ARG A 180 -10.91 -7.29 -7.64
C ARG A 180 -11.54 -7.21 -6.27
N THR A 181 -11.52 -8.32 -5.58
CA THR A 181 -11.78 -8.40 -4.16
C THR A 181 -10.55 -7.99 -3.38
N ILE A 182 -10.55 -6.73 -2.95
CA ILE A 182 -9.50 -6.17 -2.12
C ILE A 182 -10.03 -5.97 -0.71
N TYR A 183 -9.33 -6.54 0.27
CA TYR A 183 -9.59 -6.32 1.69
C TYR A 183 -8.52 -5.42 2.31
N GLN A 184 -8.95 -4.60 3.25
CA GLN A 184 -8.09 -3.87 4.18
C GLN A 184 -8.14 -4.54 5.54
N LEU A 185 -6.97 -4.93 6.05
CA LEU A 185 -6.82 -5.40 7.42
C LEU A 185 -6.81 -4.22 8.39
N SER A 186 -7.57 -4.33 9.48
CA SER A 186 -7.67 -3.32 10.53
C SER A 186 -7.64 -3.96 11.92
N PRO A 187 -6.71 -3.56 12.81
CA PRO A 187 -5.56 -2.69 12.56
C PRO A 187 -4.62 -3.23 11.47
N ALA A 188 -3.88 -2.34 10.81
CA ALA A 188 -2.84 -2.69 9.87
C ALA A 188 -1.72 -3.50 10.57
N LEU A 189 -1.14 -4.46 9.85
CA LEU A 189 -0.04 -5.28 10.35
C LEU A 189 1.32 -4.62 10.22
N CYS A 190 1.49 -3.73 9.24
CA CYS A 190 2.72 -2.99 9.03
C CYS A 190 2.48 -1.54 8.67
N ALA A 191 3.53 -0.74 8.78
CA ALA A 191 3.62 0.63 8.27
C ALA A 191 5.06 0.90 7.85
N GLN A 192 5.28 1.92 7.02
CA GLN A 192 6.63 2.29 6.60
C GLN A 192 7.43 2.96 7.73
N ALA A 193 8.70 2.59 7.85
CA ALA A 193 9.65 3.02 8.87
C ALA A 193 9.84 4.54 8.90
N ARG A 194 9.73 5.21 7.74
CA ARG A 194 9.78 6.68 7.65
C ARG A 194 8.73 7.42 8.48
N HIS A 195 7.65 6.75 8.87
CA HIS A 195 6.62 7.35 9.73
C HIS A 195 7.04 7.39 11.20
N PHE A 196 8.11 6.67 11.59
CA PHE A 196 8.60 6.56 12.96
C PHE A 196 9.82 7.46 13.14
N PRO A 197 9.79 8.47 14.02
CA PRO A 197 10.91 9.40 14.21
C PRO A 197 12.25 8.71 14.47
N ASP A 198 12.24 7.68 15.32
CA ASP A 198 13.44 6.93 15.73
C ASP A 198 14.04 6.11 14.56
N LYS A 199 13.25 5.84 13.51
CA LYS A 199 13.71 5.10 12.33
C LYS A 199 13.87 5.99 11.09
N ALA A 200 13.24 7.17 11.05
CA ALA A 200 13.21 8.03 9.86
C ALA A 200 14.60 8.52 9.43
N ALA A 201 15.52 8.71 10.38
CA ALA A 201 16.91 9.07 10.06
C ALA A 201 17.67 7.95 9.32
N GLU A 202 17.25 6.69 9.51
CA GLU A 202 17.86 5.52 8.90
C GLU A 202 17.22 5.15 7.55
N PHE A 203 16.09 5.79 7.21
CA PHE A 203 15.40 5.66 5.93
C PHE A 203 15.21 7.04 5.28
N PRO A 204 16.29 7.68 4.80
CA PRO A 204 16.18 8.95 4.08
C PRO A 204 15.26 8.76 2.88
N SER A 205 14.21 9.55 2.79
CA SER A 205 13.28 9.47 1.67
C SER A 205 13.96 9.97 0.39
N GLU A 206 14.43 9.07 -0.48
CA GLU A 206 14.81 9.41 -1.86
C GLU A 206 13.61 9.98 -2.67
N MET A 207 12.38 9.85 -2.15
CA MET A 207 11.11 10.21 -2.79
C MET A 207 10.62 11.66 -2.60
N GLU A 208 11.08 12.42 -1.60
CA GLU A 208 10.41 13.70 -1.23
C GLU A 208 10.75 14.88 -2.17
N ALA A 209 11.92 14.86 -2.82
CA ALA A 209 12.33 15.95 -3.71
C ALA A 209 11.53 15.99 -5.03
N ASN A 210 11.10 14.83 -5.56
CA ASN A 210 10.47 14.76 -6.89
C ASN A 210 8.93 14.82 -6.89
N ARG A 211 8.28 14.36 -5.82
CA ARG A 211 6.79 14.40 -5.73
C ARG A 211 6.26 15.79 -5.40
N SER A 212 6.97 16.58 -4.59
CA SER A 212 6.58 17.94 -4.21
C SER A 212 6.59 18.91 -5.40
N ALA A 213 7.56 18.78 -6.31
CA ALA A 213 7.65 19.60 -7.51
C ALA A 213 6.46 19.42 -8.46
N LYS A 214 6.11 18.17 -8.83
CA LYS A 214 4.98 17.86 -9.74
C LYS A 214 3.61 18.21 -9.13
N HIS A 215 3.43 18.03 -7.82
CA HIS A 215 2.17 18.39 -7.14
C HIS A 215 1.98 19.91 -7.03
N SER A 216 3.08 20.67 -6.88
CA SER A 216 3.06 22.13 -6.82
C SER A 216 2.68 22.78 -8.15
N GLU A 217 3.09 22.20 -9.28
CA GLU A 217 2.70 22.70 -10.61
C GLU A 217 1.22 22.45 -10.92
N ARG A 218 0.68 21.29 -10.51
CA ARG A 218 -0.74 20.96 -10.68
C ARG A 218 -1.65 21.82 -9.78
N ALA A 219 -1.18 22.18 -8.58
CA ALA A 219 -1.89 23.04 -7.64
C ALA A 219 -1.88 24.53 -8.03
N LYS A 220 -0.98 24.96 -8.92
CA LYS A 220 -0.94 26.34 -9.44
C LYS A 220 -2.02 26.65 -10.49
N ARG A 221 -2.83 25.66 -10.90
CA ARG A 221 -4.03 25.91 -11.72
C ARG A 221 -5.31 25.77 -10.89
N LYS A 222 -6.03 26.90 -10.83
CA LYS A 222 -7.41 27.16 -10.33
C LYS A 222 -7.51 27.67 -8.89
N ARG A 223 -7.43 28.99 -8.73
CA ARG A 223 -8.18 29.70 -7.68
C ARG A 223 -9.67 29.47 -7.95
N LYS A 224 -10.34 28.69 -7.10
CA LYS A 224 -11.78 28.40 -7.25
C LYS A 224 -12.62 29.37 -6.40
N GLY A 225 -13.68 29.92 -6.99
CA GLY A 225 -14.57 30.91 -6.36
C GLY A 225 -15.53 30.33 -5.30
N PRO A 226 -16.27 31.18 -4.57
CA PRO A 226 -17.06 30.83 -3.38
C PRO A 226 -18.07 29.67 -3.59
N TRP A 227 -18.68 29.61 -4.77
CA TRP A 227 -19.67 28.61 -5.16
C TRP A 227 -19.12 27.17 -5.23
N THR A 228 -17.80 27.01 -5.39
CA THR A 228 -17.18 25.68 -5.40
C THR A 228 -17.08 25.06 -4.02
N LYS A 229 -17.02 25.85 -2.94
CA LYS A 229 -17.00 25.33 -1.56
C LYS A 229 -18.36 24.74 -1.18
N ILE A 230 -19.45 25.40 -1.58
CA ILE A 230 -20.82 24.90 -1.35
C ILE A 230 -21.05 23.60 -2.15
N ALA A 231 -20.63 23.55 -3.41
CA ALA A 231 -20.75 22.33 -4.23
C ALA A 231 -19.91 21.16 -3.69
N VAL A 232 -18.70 21.43 -3.15
CA VAL A 232 -17.87 20.42 -2.49
C VAL A 232 -18.55 19.89 -1.23
N GLU A 233 -19.16 20.75 -0.41
CA GLU A 233 -19.84 20.32 0.81
C GLU A 233 -21.14 19.55 0.50
N VAL A 234 -21.91 19.98 -0.51
CA VAL A 234 -23.10 19.25 -1.00
C VAL A 234 -22.70 17.88 -1.55
N ARG A 235 -21.65 17.80 -2.36
CA ARG A 235 -21.13 16.52 -2.88
C ARG A 235 -20.61 15.64 -1.74
N ARG A 236 -20.02 16.21 -0.70
CA ARG A 236 -19.59 15.49 0.50
C ARG A 236 -20.78 14.88 1.24
N VAL A 237 -21.84 15.64 1.47
CA VAL A 237 -23.06 15.14 2.12
C VAL A 237 -23.71 14.04 1.28
N TRP A 238 -23.86 14.24 -0.04
CA TRP A 238 -24.37 13.21 -0.94
C TRP A 238 -23.51 11.95 -0.95
N ARG A 239 -22.18 12.09 -0.92
CA ARG A 239 -21.28 10.93 -0.83
C ARG A 239 -21.38 10.24 0.52
N GLN A 240 -21.50 10.97 1.63
CA GLN A 240 -21.71 10.39 2.95
C GLN A 240 -23.03 9.62 3.02
N VAL A 241 -24.10 10.17 2.43
CA VAL A 241 -25.40 9.51 2.31
C VAL A 241 -25.30 8.26 1.42
N PHE A 242 -24.65 8.37 0.26
CA PHE A 242 -24.45 7.25 -0.67
C PHE A 242 -23.57 6.14 -0.08
N ASP A 243 -22.52 6.51 0.65
CA ASP A 243 -21.67 5.59 1.40
C ASP A 243 -22.47 4.91 2.51
N LEU A 244 -23.33 5.64 3.23
CA LEU A 244 -24.22 5.07 4.24
C LEU A 244 -25.17 4.02 3.61
N PHE A 245 -25.80 4.36 2.48
CA PHE A 245 -26.66 3.44 1.73
C PHE A 245 -25.90 2.21 1.21
N ARG A 246 -24.63 2.38 0.84
CA ARG A 246 -23.74 1.27 0.42
C ARG A 246 -23.02 0.58 1.58
N LEU A 247 -23.35 0.93 2.83
CA LEU A 247 -22.69 0.43 4.04
C LEU A 247 -21.15 0.59 3.96
N ARG A 248 -20.70 1.79 3.60
CA ARG A 248 -19.30 2.20 3.49
C ARG A 248 -19.00 3.31 4.49
N ARG A 249 -17.74 3.42 4.89
CA ARG A 249 -17.26 4.49 5.77
C ARG A 249 -15.88 4.96 5.38
N GLY A 250 -15.64 6.27 5.55
CA GLY A 250 -14.28 6.79 5.57
C GLY A 250 -13.52 6.27 6.79
N ALA A 251 -12.28 5.83 6.61
CA ALA A 251 -11.47 5.27 7.67
C ALA A 251 -10.02 5.77 7.62
N ASN A 252 -9.44 6.00 8.79
CA ASN A 252 -8.00 6.00 8.98
C ASN A 252 -7.64 4.66 9.62
N ILE A 253 -6.92 3.82 8.88
CA ILE A 253 -6.57 2.49 9.36
C ILE A 253 -5.62 2.62 10.54
N ALA A 254 -5.95 1.96 11.65
CA ALA A 254 -5.13 2.02 12.86
C ALA A 254 -3.87 1.19 12.69
N PHE A 255 -2.78 1.59 13.35
CA PHE A 255 -1.59 0.77 13.55
C PHE A 255 -1.28 0.72 15.04
N VAL A 256 -0.92 -0.45 15.56
CA VAL A 256 -0.53 -0.62 16.97
C VAL A 256 0.97 -0.89 17.01
N TYR A 257 1.70 -0.02 17.69
CA TYR A 257 3.15 -0.08 17.84
C TYR A 257 3.50 -0.03 19.32
N ARG A 258 4.27 -1.03 19.80
CA ARG A 258 4.66 -1.16 21.22
C ARG A 258 3.47 -1.06 22.17
N GLY A 259 2.45 -1.87 21.91
CA GLY A 259 1.19 -1.90 22.68
C GLY A 259 0.30 -0.64 22.61
N LYS A 260 0.65 0.39 21.82
CA LYS A 260 -0.12 1.65 21.74
C LYS A 260 -0.56 1.95 20.32
N ARG A 261 -1.76 2.53 20.16
CA ARG A 261 -2.23 3.02 18.87
C ARG A 261 -1.32 4.15 18.39
N PHE A 262 -0.62 3.92 17.29
CA PHE A 262 0.28 4.88 16.69
C PHE A 262 -0.51 6.05 16.07
N ARG A 263 0.01 7.27 16.25
CA ARG A 263 -0.49 8.49 15.61
C ARG A 263 0.68 9.18 14.92
N ARG A 264 0.52 9.51 13.63
CA ARG A 264 1.57 10.24 12.90
C ARG A 264 1.87 11.58 13.58
N PRO A 265 3.15 11.97 13.73
CA PRO A 265 3.52 13.30 14.17
C PRO A 265 2.91 14.38 13.25
N ALA A 266 2.39 15.46 13.82
CA ALA A 266 1.66 16.50 13.09
C ALA A 266 2.44 17.12 11.91
N ARG A 267 3.78 17.14 11.97
CA ARG A 267 4.65 17.69 10.91
C ARG A 267 4.64 16.88 9.61
N GLN A 268 4.31 15.59 9.63
CA GLN A 268 4.25 14.73 8.44
C GLN A 268 2.83 14.61 7.84
N ALA A 269 1.80 15.11 8.51
CA ALA A 269 0.40 14.94 8.10
C ALA A 269 -0.03 15.88 6.95
N SER A 270 0.67 17.01 6.76
CA SER A 270 0.30 18.07 5.80
C SER A 270 0.77 17.83 4.36
N LEU A 271 1.74 16.93 4.14
CA LEU A 271 2.38 16.73 2.83
C LEU A 271 1.78 15.61 1.98
N GLN A 272 0.90 14.77 2.54
CA GLN A 272 0.40 13.55 1.88
C GLN A 272 -1.12 13.37 1.99
N ALA A 273 -1.85 14.38 2.48
CA ALA A 273 -3.31 14.32 2.42
C ALA A 273 -3.73 14.38 0.94
N PRO A 274 -4.30 13.31 0.35
CA PRO A 274 -4.96 13.47 -0.93
C PRO A 274 -6.00 14.57 -0.75
N GLN A 275 -5.87 15.63 -1.54
CA GLN A 275 -6.92 16.64 -1.58
C GLN A 275 -8.19 15.93 -2.00
N TRP A 276 -9.15 15.86 -1.08
CA TRP A 276 -10.48 15.39 -1.39
C TRP A 276 -11.00 16.22 -2.57
N PRO A 277 -11.39 15.60 -3.69
CA PRO A 277 -11.97 16.33 -4.80
C PRO A 277 -13.33 16.91 -4.44
#